data_AF-A0AAN5CA39-F1
#
_entry.id   AF-A0AAN5CA39-F1
#
_cell.length_a   1.000
_cell.length_b   1.000
_cell.length_c   1.000
_cell.angle_alpha   90.00
_cell.angle_beta   90.00
_cell.angle_gamma   90.00
#
_symmetry.space_group_name_H-M   'P 1'
#
loop_
_entity.id
_entity.type
_entity.pdbx_description
1 polymer ?
#
loop_
_entity_poly.entity_id
_entity_poly.type
_entity_poly.pdbx_seq_one_letter_code
_entity_poly.pdbx_strand_id
1 'polypeptide(L)'
;EKYQDVLILSHPKPIESLLDKIMLDLLILENAHDRLRTSSYCPKFVEGLKIEEFILGPSKLGVTFHPMKSQAYEPTSANLVTVEVVIKNKICMDLSNFDYANKKLWMFHDVIYSIEFIKALSVYQQLEDCSKRALIASALACSNFKAAFYSYTHYSDRTYYPDGGTMSWSKEIQAQAPGSTRMHTGIIAAIREAKLDVREYTLLKMIIVLNPRKLEAMN
;
A
#
# COMPACT_ATOMS: atom_id res chain seq x y z
N GLU A 1 15.27 -16.38 61.49
CA GLU A 1 14.73 -15.23 60.74
C GLU A 1 14.04 -15.73 59.48
N LYS A 2 12.79 -15.34 59.25
CA LYS A 2 12.05 -15.66 58.01
C LYS A 2 12.18 -14.47 57.07
N TYR A 3 12.83 -14.68 55.93
CA TYR A 3 12.80 -13.72 54.83
C TYR A 3 11.36 -13.61 54.33
N GLN A 4 10.82 -12.41 54.43
CA GLN A 4 9.49 -12.07 53.94
C GLN A 4 9.67 -11.68 52.47
N ASP A 5 9.24 -12.56 51.57
CA ASP A 5 9.27 -12.31 50.13
C ASP A 5 8.43 -11.07 49.82
N VAL A 6 9.12 -9.99 49.44
CA VAL A 6 8.48 -8.76 48.98
C VAL A 6 7.93 -9.02 47.58
N LEU A 7 6.63 -9.29 47.52
CA LEU A 7 5.87 -9.41 46.28
C LEU A 7 5.77 -8.01 45.64
N ILE A 8 6.68 -7.73 44.71
CA ILE A 8 6.62 -6.53 43.86
C ILE A 8 5.45 -6.73 42.89
N LEU A 9 4.27 -6.23 43.26
CA LEU A 9 3.13 -6.13 42.37
C LEU A 9 3.46 -5.09 41.30
N SER A 10 3.85 -5.55 40.12
CA SER A 10 4.00 -4.67 38.95
C SER A 10 2.65 -4.03 38.64
N HIS A 11 2.58 -2.70 38.76
CA HIS A 11 1.39 -1.96 38.34
C HIS A 11 1.05 -2.32 36.88
N PRO A 12 -0.22 -2.64 36.57
CA PRO A 12 -0.62 -2.89 35.19
C PRO A 12 -0.27 -1.67 34.34
N LYS A 13 0.31 -1.91 33.16
CA LYS A 13 0.71 -0.82 32.27
C LYS A 13 -0.54 0.02 31.94
N PRO A 14 -0.47 1.36 32.00
CA PRO A 14 -1.55 2.22 31.57
C PRO A 14 -1.94 1.90 30.13
N ILE A 15 -3.24 1.96 29.83
CA ILE A 15 -3.75 1.68 28.47
C ILE A 15 -3.14 2.65 27.45
N GLU A 16 -2.84 3.87 27.87
CA GLU A 16 -2.17 4.92 27.11
C GLU A 16 -0.79 4.45 26.64
N SER A 17 0.00 3.84 27.52
CA SER A 17 1.32 3.31 27.18
C SER A 17 1.25 2.16 26.16
N LEU A 18 0.18 1.37 26.21
CA LEU A 18 -0.06 0.33 25.21
C LEU A 18 -0.44 0.95 23.85
N LEU A 19 -1.32 1.94 23.84
CA LEU A 19 -1.75 2.64 22.62
C LEU A 19 -0.57 3.38 21.95
N ASP A 20 0.28 4.04 22.74
CA ASP A 20 1.47 4.71 22.23
C ASP A 20 2.46 3.72 21.60
N LYS A 21 2.64 2.56 22.23
CA LYS A 21 3.47 1.49 21.66
C LYS A 21 2.89 0.99 20.33
N ILE A 22 1.58 0.72 20.27
CA ILE A 22 0.92 0.29 19.03
C ILE A 22 1.12 1.33 17.93
N MET A 23 0.92 2.61 18.25
CA MET A 23 1.11 3.67 17.28
C MET A 23 2.56 3.76 16.79
N LEU A 24 3.54 3.63 17.69
CA LEU A 24 4.95 3.61 17.32
C LEU A 24 5.28 2.43 16.38
N ASP A 25 4.81 1.22 16.71
CA ASP A 25 5.01 0.02 15.90
C ASP A 25 4.41 0.21 14.49
N LEU A 26 3.21 0.82 14.39
CA LEU A 26 2.58 1.13 13.11
C LEU A 26 3.35 2.16 12.29
N LEU A 27 3.91 3.20 12.92
CA LEU A 27 4.74 4.19 12.24
C LEU A 27 6.06 3.58 11.73
N ILE A 28 6.64 2.63 12.47
CA ILE A 28 7.83 1.88 12.03
C ILE A 28 7.51 1.07 10.78
N LEU A 29 6.36 0.38 10.76
CA LEU A 29 5.90 -0.36 9.58
C LEU A 29 5.62 0.56 8.39
N GLU A 30 5.07 1.73 8.63
CA GLU A 30 4.81 2.71 7.58
C GLU A 30 6.11 3.22 6.94
N ASN A 31 7.11 3.53 7.76
CA ASN A 31 8.43 3.93 7.27
C ASN A 31 9.09 2.79 6.48
N ALA A 32 8.99 1.55 6.96
CA ALA A 32 9.49 0.39 6.21
C ALA A 32 8.78 0.23 4.86
N HIS A 33 7.48 0.51 4.79
CA HIS A 33 6.71 0.50 3.54
C HIS A 33 7.24 1.57 2.56
N ASP A 34 7.45 2.81 3.01
CA ASP A 34 8.04 3.87 2.17
C ASP A 34 9.46 3.54 1.69
N ARG A 35 10.27 2.94 2.56
CA ARG A 35 11.59 2.45 2.18
C ARG A 35 11.50 1.40 1.07
N LEU A 36 10.56 0.46 1.15
CA LEU A 36 10.37 -0.53 0.11
C LEU A 36 9.94 0.12 -1.22
N ARG A 37 9.02 1.10 -1.18
CA ARG A 37 8.56 1.83 -2.39
C ARG A 37 9.69 2.52 -3.13
N THR A 38 10.65 3.09 -2.41
CA THR A 38 11.81 3.80 -2.99
C THR A 38 13.01 2.89 -3.28
N SER A 39 12.91 1.61 -2.97
CA SER A 39 14.00 0.64 -3.13
C SER A 39 14.08 0.00 -4.52
N SER A 40 15.16 -0.74 -4.76
CA SER A 40 15.41 -1.57 -5.94
C SER A 40 14.57 -2.84 -5.99
N TYR A 41 13.74 -3.10 -4.98
CA TYR A 41 12.77 -4.19 -5.04
C TYR A 41 11.69 -3.88 -6.08
N CYS A 42 11.85 -4.42 -7.29
CA CYS A 42 10.99 -4.20 -8.44
C CYS A 42 10.62 -5.57 -9.07
N PRO A 43 9.57 -6.25 -8.56
CA PRO A 43 9.12 -7.51 -9.13
C PRO A 43 8.78 -7.37 -10.61
N LYS A 44 9.25 -8.33 -11.42
CA LYS A 44 9.00 -8.33 -12.87
C LYS A 44 7.65 -8.97 -13.15
N PHE A 45 6.81 -8.31 -13.94
CA PHE A 45 5.57 -8.91 -14.44
C PHE A 45 5.91 -9.75 -15.66
N VAL A 46 6.00 -11.06 -15.43
CA VAL A 46 6.20 -12.08 -16.46
C VAL A 46 4.89 -12.79 -16.75
N GLU A 47 4.77 -13.38 -17.94
CA GLU A 47 3.62 -14.20 -18.28
C GLU A 47 3.42 -15.32 -17.25
N GLY A 48 2.17 -15.51 -16.80
CA GLY A 48 1.81 -16.52 -15.82
C GLY A 48 2.04 -16.16 -14.36
N LEU A 49 2.56 -14.97 -14.05
CA LEU A 49 2.72 -14.47 -12.68
C LEU A 49 1.38 -14.43 -11.94
N LYS A 50 1.31 -15.04 -10.76
CA LYS A 50 0.11 -15.08 -9.92
C LYS A 50 0.24 -14.24 -8.65
N ILE A 51 -0.89 -13.72 -8.16
CA ILE A 51 -0.91 -12.96 -6.90
C ILE A 51 -0.42 -13.83 -5.73
N GLU A 52 -0.75 -15.13 -5.76
CA GLU A 52 -0.34 -16.12 -4.76
C GLU A 52 1.17 -16.15 -4.52
N GLU A 53 1.98 -15.86 -5.54
CA GLU A 53 3.44 -15.87 -5.42
C GLU A 53 3.96 -14.77 -4.48
N PHE A 54 3.23 -13.66 -4.34
CA PHE A 54 3.56 -12.58 -3.40
C PHE A 54 3.08 -12.88 -1.96
N ILE A 55 2.12 -13.78 -1.81
CA ILE A 55 1.58 -14.19 -0.50
C ILE A 55 2.58 -15.09 0.24
N LEU A 56 3.37 -15.86 -0.51
CA LEU A 56 4.29 -16.84 0.04
C LEU A 56 5.50 -16.18 0.74
N GLY A 57 5.89 -16.79 1.85
CA GLY A 57 7.08 -16.41 2.62
C GLY A 57 6.93 -15.14 3.47
N PRO A 58 8.00 -14.76 4.19
CA PRO A 58 7.99 -13.60 5.07
C PRO A 58 7.90 -12.29 4.28
N SER A 59 7.44 -11.24 4.98
CA SER A 59 7.41 -9.88 4.43
C SER A 59 8.80 -9.41 4.00
N LYS A 60 8.87 -8.70 2.88
CA LYS A 60 10.09 -8.05 2.38
C LYS A 60 10.42 -6.73 3.07
N LEU A 61 9.56 -6.22 3.97
CA LEU A 61 9.81 -4.96 4.69
C LEU A 61 11.06 -4.97 5.59
N GLY A 62 11.44 -6.15 6.08
CA GLY A 62 12.66 -6.36 6.87
C GLY A 62 13.93 -6.56 6.04
N VAL A 63 13.82 -6.65 4.71
CA VAL A 63 14.97 -6.84 3.82
C VAL A 63 15.55 -5.48 3.43
N THR A 64 16.87 -5.38 3.44
CA THR A 64 17.57 -4.15 3.02
C THR A 64 17.84 -4.21 1.53
N PHE A 65 17.09 -3.41 0.77
CA PHE A 65 17.30 -3.17 -0.65
C PHE A 65 17.97 -1.81 -0.85
N HIS A 66 18.74 -1.67 -1.93
CA HIS A 66 19.34 -0.39 -2.28
C HIS A 66 18.29 0.61 -2.77
N PRO A 67 18.46 1.93 -2.57
CA PRO A 67 17.60 2.92 -3.21
C PRO A 67 17.63 2.78 -4.74
N MET A 68 16.47 2.91 -5.38
CA MET A 68 16.37 2.93 -6.83
C MET A 68 16.30 4.36 -7.33
N LYS A 69 17.18 4.75 -8.26
CA LYS A 69 17.03 5.99 -9.01
C LYS A 69 16.07 5.77 -10.16
N SER A 70 14.79 5.62 -9.83
CA SER A 70 13.75 5.39 -10.83
C SER A 70 13.49 6.64 -11.65
N GLN A 71 13.37 6.47 -12.97
CA GLN A 71 12.85 7.49 -13.88
C GLN A 71 11.34 7.37 -13.94
N ALA A 72 10.66 8.53 -13.96
CA ALA A 72 9.23 8.60 -14.22
C ALA A 72 8.88 7.79 -15.47
N TYR A 73 8.06 6.76 -15.28
CA TYR A 73 7.45 6.07 -16.41
C TYR A 73 6.23 6.87 -16.86
N GLU A 74 6.47 7.78 -17.81
CA GLU A 74 5.43 8.36 -18.65
C GLU A 74 5.14 7.35 -19.76
N PRO A 75 3.97 6.69 -19.81
CA PRO A 75 3.66 5.79 -20.90
C PRO A 75 3.46 6.62 -22.17
N THR A 76 4.52 6.80 -22.97
CA THR A 76 4.49 7.61 -24.21
C THR A 76 3.48 7.11 -25.25
N SER A 77 2.95 5.90 -25.07
CA SER A 77 1.91 5.28 -25.92
C SER A 77 0.61 4.93 -25.16
N ALA A 78 0.55 5.17 -23.85
CA ALA A 78 -0.71 5.13 -23.11
C ALA A 78 -0.96 6.53 -22.54
N ASN A 79 -1.69 7.33 -23.32
CA ASN A 79 -2.91 7.94 -22.80
C ASN A 79 -3.43 7.03 -21.68
N LEU A 80 -3.14 7.33 -20.40
CA LEU A 80 -3.24 6.38 -19.29
C LEU A 80 -4.62 5.73 -19.31
N VAL A 81 -4.67 4.54 -19.92
CA VAL A 81 -5.93 3.89 -20.18
C VAL A 81 -6.38 3.42 -18.82
N THR A 82 -7.44 4.03 -18.31
CA THR A 82 -7.96 3.72 -16.99
C THR A 82 -8.25 2.22 -16.90
N VAL A 83 -8.16 1.67 -15.69
CA VAL A 83 -8.44 0.23 -15.47
C VAL A 83 -9.81 -0.16 -16.04
N GLU A 84 -10.80 0.74 -15.94
CA GLU A 84 -12.12 0.60 -16.58
C GLU A 84 -12.03 0.37 -18.09
N VAL A 85 -11.23 1.19 -18.80
CA VAL A 85 -11.08 1.08 -20.26
C VAL A 85 -10.23 -0.14 -20.63
N VAL A 86 -9.20 -0.48 -19.85
CA VAL A 86 -8.41 -1.71 -20.04
C VAL A 86 -9.30 -2.95 -19.93
N ILE A 87 -10.13 -3.04 -18.88
CA ILE A 87 -11.06 -4.15 -18.66
C ILE A 87 -12.10 -4.17 -19.77
N LYS A 88 -12.74 -3.04 -20.05
CA LYS A 88 -13.80 -2.93 -21.06
C LYS A 88 -13.32 -3.35 -22.45
N ASN A 89 -12.13 -2.91 -22.84
CA ASN A 89 -11.59 -3.14 -24.17
C ASN A 89 -10.64 -4.34 -24.24
N LYS A 90 -10.45 -5.07 -23.13
CA LYS A 90 -9.53 -6.23 -23.02
C LYS A 90 -8.13 -5.91 -23.56
N ILE A 91 -7.61 -4.74 -23.22
CA ILE A 91 -6.31 -4.28 -23.73
C ILE A 91 -5.21 -5.12 -23.09
N CYS A 92 -4.43 -5.80 -23.92
CA CYS A 92 -3.23 -6.49 -23.47
C CYS A 92 -2.08 -5.49 -23.37
N MET A 93 -1.41 -5.44 -22.21
CA MET A 93 -0.20 -4.65 -22.05
C MET A 93 1.01 -5.52 -22.34
N ASP A 94 1.75 -5.20 -23.41
CA ASP A 94 3.04 -5.83 -23.67
C ASP A 94 4.13 -5.17 -22.81
N LEU A 95 4.65 -5.92 -21.85
CA LEU A 95 5.71 -5.50 -20.92
C LEU A 95 7.06 -6.14 -21.25
N SER A 96 7.20 -6.82 -22.39
CA SER A 96 8.41 -7.59 -22.75
C SER A 96 9.68 -6.72 -22.79
N ASN A 97 9.53 -5.45 -23.17
CA ASN A 97 10.62 -4.47 -23.26
C ASN A 97 10.63 -3.44 -22.12
N PHE A 98 9.93 -3.70 -21.01
CA PHE A 98 9.89 -2.77 -19.89
C PHE A 98 11.21 -2.77 -19.10
N ASP A 99 11.77 -1.58 -18.87
CA ASP A 99 13.01 -1.41 -18.11
C ASP A 99 12.75 -1.45 -16.59
N TYR A 100 12.67 -2.66 -16.04
CA TYR A 100 12.54 -2.87 -14.59
C TYR A 100 13.76 -2.42 -13.77
N ALA A 101 14.90 -2.12 -14.39
CA ALA A 101 16.09 -1.66 -13.69
C ALA A 101 16.03 -0.17 -13.35
N ASN A 102 15.33 0.62 -14.17
CA ASN A 102 15.21 2.07 -13.97
C ASN A 102 13.77 2.57 -13.88
N LYS A 103 12.74 1.74 -14.07
CA LYS A 103 11.34 2.17 -14.06
C LYS A 103 10.47 1.26 -13.21
N LYS A 104 9.38 1.82 -12.70
CA LYS A 104 8.35 1.11 -11.95
C LYS A 104 6.99 1.28 -12.61
N LEU A 105 6.17 0.24 -12.53
CA LEU A 105 4.76 0.26 -12.90
C LEU A 105 3.96 0.46 -11.61
N TRP A 106 3.89 1.72 -11.15
CA TRP A 106 3.42 2.04 -9.81
C TRP A 106 2.04 1.49 -9.46
N MET A 107 1.10 1.48 -10.41
CA MET A 107 -0.25 0.92 -10.19
C MET A 107 -0.23 -0.55 -9.75
N PHE A 108 0.79 -1.31 -10.15
CA PHE A 108 0.95 -2.72 -9.79
C PHE A 108 1.94 -2.90 -8.64
N HIS A 109 3.06 -2.18 -8.69
CA HIS A 109 4.09 -2.27 -7.64
C HIS A 109 3.57 -1.79 -6.28
N ASP A 110 2.76 -0.72 -6.21
CA ASP A 110 2.18 -0.27 -4.93
C ASP A 110 1.22 -1.30 -4.33
N VAL A 111 0.54 -2.11 -5.15
CA VAL A 111 -0.27 -3.24 -4.66
C VAL A 111 0.64 -4.29 -4.02
N ILE A 112 1.73 -4.68 -4.70
CA ILE A 112 2.70 -5.65 -4.15
C ILE A 112 3.31 -5.13 -2.84
N TYR A 113 3.72 -3.86 -2.78
CA TYR A 113 4.27 -3.27 -1.56
C TYR A 113 3.23 -3.23 -0.43
N SER A 114 1.95 -3.02 -0.77
CA SER A 114 0.84 -3.14 0.18
C SER A 114 0.63 -4.57 0.68
N ILE A 115 0.81 -5.60 -0.17
CA ILE A 115 0.82 -7.01 0.27
C ILE A 115 1.94 -7.23 1.28
N GLU A 116 3.16 -6.75 0.99
CA GLU A 116 4.30 -6.88 1.90
C GLU A 116 4.08 -6.16 3.23
N PHE A 117 3.40 -5.01 3.22
CA PHE A 117 2.94 -4.33 4.43
C PHE A 117 1.93 -5.16 5.23
N ILE A 118 0.90 -5.69 4.58
CA ILE A 118 -0.12 -6.53 5.23
C ILE A 118 0.52 -7.78 5.85
N LYS A 119 1.46 -8.42 5.14
CA LYS A 119 2.22 -9.58 5.64
C LYS A 119 3.03 -9.26 6.90
N ALA A 120 3.47 -8.02 7.08
CA ALA A 120 4.25 -7.62 8.25
C ALA A 120 3.39 -7.36 9.50
N LEU A 121 2.06 -7.31 9.37
CA LEU A 121 1.17 -7.08 10.50
C LEU A 121 1.14 -8.30 11.43
N SER A 122 1.18 -8.06 12.74
CA SER A 122 1.11 -9.11 13.76
C SER A 122 -0.17 -9.95 13.67
N VAL A 123 -1.29 -9.33 13.29
CA VAL A 123 -2.56 -10.03 13.07
C VAL A 123 -2.49 -10.98 11.88
N TYR A 124 -1.82 -10.62 10.78
CA TYR A 124 -1.69 -11.48 9.61
C TYR A 124 -0.99 -12.81 9.95
N GLN A 125 0.00 -12.77 10.84
CA GLN A 125 0.74 -13.96 11.29
C GLN A 125 -0.12 -14.92 12.13
N GLN A 126 -1.21 -14.43 12.73
CA GLN A 126 -2.11 -15.21 13.57
C GLN A 126 -3.32 -15.78 12.80
N LEU A 127 -3.47 -15.42 11.52
CA LEU A 127 -4.60 -15.86 10.70
C LEU A 127 -4.32 -17.17 9.96
N GLU A 128 -5.40 -17.93 9.73
CA GLU A 128 -5.41 -19.06 8.81
C GLU A 128 -5.29 -18.60 7.35
N ASP A 129 -4.93 -19.51 6.46
CA ASP A 129 -4.64 -19.18 5.06
C ASP A 129 -5.83 -18.59 4.30
N CYS A 130 -7.06 -19.02 4.58
CA CYS A 130 -8.27 -18.43 4.00
C CYS A 130 -8.44 -16.96 4.43
N SER A 131 -8.29 -16.67 5.73
CA SER A 131 -8.39 -15.32 6.28
C SER A 131 -7.23 -14.42 5.84
N LYS A 132 -6.02 -14.98 5.65
CA LYS A 132 -4.88 -14.25 5.06
C LYS A 132 -5.18 -13.77 3.65
N ARG A 133 -5.80 -14.61 2.82
CA ARG A 133 -6.23 -14.23 1.45
C ARG A 133 -7.28 -13.12 1.48
N ALA A 134 -8.27 -13.24 2.37
CA ALA A 134 -9.28 -12.20 2.56
C ALA A 134 -8.65 -10.86 2.94
N LEU A 135 -7.65 -10.87 3.84
CA LEU A 135 -6.96 -9.64 4.25
C LEU A 135 -6.11 -9.04 3.12
N ILE A 136 -5.44 -9.88 2.34
CA ILE A 136 -4.65 -9.46 1.17
C ILE A 136 -5.53 -8.83 0.07
N ALA A 137 -6.82 -9.18 -0.02
CA ALA A 137 -7.75 -8.49 -0.91
C ALA A 137 -7.93 -6.99 -0.58
N SER A 138 -7.44 -6.52 0.57
CA SER A 138 -7.36 -5.08 0.90
C SER A 138 -6.12 -4.38 0.34
N ALA A 139 -5.16 -5.08 -0.27
CA ALA A 139 -3.94 -4.49 -0.81
C ALA A 139 -4.21 -3.40 -1.86
N LEU A 140 -5.26 -3.56 -2.69
CA LEU A 140 -5.65 -2.53 -3.65
C LEU A 140 -6.15 -1.26 -2.94
N ALA A 141 -7.04 -1.37 -1.95
CA ALA A 141 -7.50 -0.20 -1.20
C ALA A 141 -6.35 0.47 -0.42
N CYS A 142 -5.47 -0.34 0.18
CA CYS A 142 -4.28 0.09 0.90
C CYS A 142 -3.31 0.87 0.00
N SER A 143 -3.01 0.36 -1.19
CA SER A 143 -2.12 1.01 -2.16
C SER A 143 -2.67 2.33 -2.66
N ASN A 144 -3.97 2.40 -2.95
CA ASN A 144 -4.61 3.65 -3.36
C ASN A 144 -4.60 4.70 -2.24
N PHE A 145 -4.87 4.29 -1.00
CA PHE A 145 -4.81 5.20 0.14
C PHE A 145 -3.37 5.69 0.41
N LYS A 146 -2.38 4.80 0.27
CA LYS A 146 -0.95 5.14 0.36
C LYS A 146 -0.54 6.15 -0.71
N ALA A 147 -0.91 5.91 -1.97
CA ALA A 147 -0.60 6.80 -3.08
C ALA A 147 -1.28 8.17 -2.90
N ALA A 148 -2.53 8.21 -2.43
CA ALA A 148 -3.26 9.43 -2.17
C ALA A 148 -2.61 10.26 -1.04
N PHE A 149 -2.25 9.63 0.08
CA PHE A 149 -1.57 10.31 1.17
C PHE A 149 -0.18 10.82 0.76
N TYR A 150 0.58 10.01 0.02
CA TYR A 150 1.87 10.45 -0.56
C TYR A 150 1.69 11.67 -1.48
N SER A 151 0.64 11.68 -2.29
CA SER A 151 0.34 12.82 -3.17
C SER A 151 -0.02 14.08 -2.39
N TYR A 152 -0.80 13.92 -1.31
CA TYR A 152 -1.15 15.01 -0.40
C TYR A 152 0.10 15.62 0.27
N THR A 153 1.01 14.81 0.79
CA THR A 153 2.24 15.30 1.45
C THR A 153 3.21 15.97 0.47
N HIS A 154 3.06 15.71 -0.83
CA HIS A 154 3.82 16.36 -1.91
C HIS A 154 3.02 17.47 -2.62
N TYR A 155 1.94 17.95 -2.00
CA TYR A 155 1.08 19.04 -2.49
C TYR A 155 0.42 18.81 -3.85
N SER A 156 0.40 17.57 -4.34
CA SER A 156 -0.21 17.21 -5.62
C SER A 156 -1.74 17.16 -5.52
N ASP A 157 -2.42 17.58 -6.58
CA ASP A 157 -3.87 17.49 -6.76
C ASP A 157 -4.31 16.15 -7.38
N ARG A 158 -3.34 15.39 -7.87
CA ARG A 158 -3.49 14.10 -8.55
C ARG A 158 -2.49 13.09 -7.98
N THR A 159 -2.66 11.82 -8.33
CA THR A 159 -1.72 10.78 -7.89
C THR A 159 -0.31 11.09 -8.37
N TYR A 160 0.62 11.22 -7.42
CA TYR A 160 2.03 11.50 -7.58
C TYR A 160 2.84 10.33 -7.05
N TYR A 161 3.92 9.96 -7.74
CA TYR A 161 4.75 8.81 -7.39
C TYR A 161 6.17 9.21 -6.99
N PRO A 162 6.89 8.32 -6.24
CA PRO A 162 8.24 8.61 -5.78
C PRO A 162 9.30 8.88 -6.84
N ASP A 163 9.07 8.48 -8.10
CA ASP A 163 9.97 8.77 -9.23
C ASP A 163 9.68 10.12 -9.91
N GLY A 164 8.73 10.90 -9.39
CA GLY A 164 8.29 12.16 -9.96
C GLY A 164 7.15 12.03 -10.99
N GLY A 165 6.74 10.80 -11.33
CA GLY A 165 5.63 10.57 -12.25
C GLY A 165 4.29 11.05 -11.69
N THR A 166 3.43 11.54 -12.58
CA THR A 166 2.06 11.95 -12.22
C THR A 166 1.03 11.23 -13.08
N MET A 167 -0.09 10.86 -12.47
CA MET A 167 -1.24 10.36 -13.24
C MET A 167 -1.94 11.54 -13.91
N SER A 168 -1.88 11.58 -15.24
CA SER A 168 -2.54 12.59 -16.07
C SER A 168 -3.42 11.93 -17.13
N TRP A 169 -4.54 12.57 -17.48
CA TRP A 169 -5.48 12.07 -18.48
C TRP A 169 -5.82 13.17 -19.47
N SER A 170 -6.05 12.78 -20.72
CA SER A 170 -6.69 13.66 -21.69
C SER A 170 -8.18 13.82 -21.34
N LYS A 171 -8.83 14.88 -21.86
CA LYS A 171 -10.27 15.11 -21.64
C LYS A 171 -11.12 13.95 -22.15
N GLU A 172 -10.67 13.31 -23.24
CA GLU A 172 -11.34 12.19 -23.88
C GLU A 172 -11.33 10.95 -22.96
N ILE A 173 -10.19 10.65 -22.32
CA ILE A 173 -10.07 9.53 -21.37
C ILE A 173 -10.92 9.79 -20.12
N GLN A 174 -10.88 11.02 -19.61
CA GLN A 174 -11.67 11.42 -18.44
C GLN A 174 -13.17 11.22 -18.68
N ALA A 175 -13.65 11.54 -19.90
CA ALA A 175 -15.05 11.30 -20.29
C ALA A 175 -15.39 9.80 -20.40
N GLN A 176 -14.44 8.97 -20.83
CA GLN A 176 -14.64 7.52 -20.96
C GLN A 176 -14.59 6.77 -19.62
N ALA A 177 -13.90 7.31 -18.63
CA ALA A 177 -13.70 6.69 -17.32
C ALA A 177 -13.65 7.71 -16.16
N PRO A 178 -14.80 8.34 -15.87
CA PRO A 178 -14.89 9.33 -14.81
C PRO A 178 -14.63 8.73 -13.41
N GLY A 179 -14.94 7.44 -13.21
CA GLY A 179 -14.72 6.73 -11.95
C GLY A 179 -13.24 6.65 -11.58
N SER A 180 -12.42 6.20 -12.53
CA SER A 180 -10.97 6.09 -12.36
C SER A 180 -10.30 7.45 -12.14
N THR A 181 -10.75 8.50 -12.85
CA THR A 181 -10.24 9.86 -12.61
C THR A 181 -10.57 10.34 -11.20
N ARG A 182 -11.81 10.10 -10.75
CA ARG A 182 -12.25 10.43 -9.38
C ARG A 182 -11.47 9.64 -8.33
N MET A 183 -11.09 8.40 -8.62
CA MET A 183 -10.30 7.58 -7.69
C MET A 183 -8.92 8.19 -7.41
N HIS A 184 -8.26 8.72 -8.43
CA HIS A 184 -6.92 9.30 -8.32
C HIS A 184 -6.87 10.75 -7.83
N THR A 185 -8.02 11.39 -7.62
CA THR A 185 -8.13 12.81 -7.20
C THR A 185 -9.01 12.97 -5.97
N GLY A 186 -10.10 12.22 -5.86
CA GLY A 186 -11.10 12.34 -4.80
C GLY A 186 -10.60 11.96 -3.41
N ILE A 187 -9.80 10.88 -3.30
CA ILE A 187 -9.20 10.50 -2.00
C ILE A 187 -8.23 11.60 -1.53
N ILE A 188 -7.44 12.17 -2.44
CA ILE A 188 -6.50 13.26 -2.16
C ILE A 188 -7.26 14.49 -1.65
N ALA A 189 -8.35 14.86 -2.33
CA ALA A 189 -9.21 15.97 -1.93
C ALA A 189 -9.79 15.74 -0.52
N ALA A 190 -10.29 14.53 -0.23
CA ALA A 190 -10.82 14.18 1.09
C ALA A 190 -9.75 14.24 2.20
N ILE A 191 -8.54 13.73 1.94
CA ILE A 191 -7.40 13.83 2.88
C ILE A 191 -7.06 15.30 3.15
N ARG A 192 -7.02 16.12 2.08
CA ARG A 192 -6.70 17.55 2.17
C ARG A 192 -7.74 18.34 2.95
N GLU A 193 -9.02 18.05 2.75
CA GLU A 193 -10.13 18.66 3.48
C GLU A 193 -10.08 18.29 4.97
N ALA A 194 -9.84 17.01 5.27
CA ALA A 194 -9.69 16.52 6.64
C ALA A 194 -8.38 16.97 7.33
N LYS A 195 -7.40 17.47 6.56
CA LYS A 195 -6.04 17.83 7.04
C LYS A 195 -5.36 16.69 7.78
N LEU A 196 -5.49 15.48 7.24
CA LEU A 196 -5.04 14.25 7.87
C LEU A 196 -3.55 14.31 8.22
N ASP A 197 -3.20 14.05 9.48
CA ASP A 197 -1.82 13.90 9.90
C ASP A 197 -1.30 12.46 9.68
N VAL A 198 0.00 12.24 9.94
CA VAL A 198 0.63 10.93 9.73
C VAL A 198 0.07 9.84 10.65
N ARG A 199 -0.31 10.17 11.89
CA ARG A 199 -0.84 9.20 12.86
C ARG A 199 -2.26 8.80 12.46
N GLU A 200 -3.10 9.78 12.15
CA GLU A 200 -4.47 9.58 11.67
C GLU A 200 -4.49 8.75 10.37
N TYR A 201 -3.64 9.11 9.41
CA TYR A 201 -3.45 8.34 8.18
C TYR A 201 -3.06 6.89 8.47
N THR A 202 -2.05 6.67 9.31
CA THR A 202 -1.57 5.32 9.63
C THR A 202 -2.67 4.49 10.30
N LEU A 203 -3.45 5.06 11.21
CA LEU A 203 -4.59 4.38 11.83
C LEU A 203 -5.72 4.08 10.83
N LEU A 204 -6.08 5.03 9.97
CA LEU A 204 -7.10 4.83 8.93
C LEU A 204 -6.69 3.77 7.92
N LYS A 205 -5.41 3.73 7.54
CA LYS A 205 -4.85 2.68 6.69
C LYS A 205 -5.04 1.31 7.33
N MET A 206 -4.84 1.19 8.65
CA MET A 206 -5.08 -0.05 9.39
C MET A 206 -6.56 -0.44 9.37
N ILE A 207 -7.48 0.51 9.55
CA ILE A 207 -8.93 0.25 9.47
C ILE A 207 -9.32 -0.24 8.07
N ILE A 208 -8.76 0.35 7.02
CA ILE A 208 -9.00 -0.06 5.62
C ILE A 208 -8.52 -1.50 5.39
N VAL A 209 -7.34 -1.83 5.90
CA VAL A 209 -6.75 -3.17 5.76
C VAL A 209 -7.57 -4.20 6.51
N LEU A 210 -7.85 -3.95 7.80
CA LEU A 210 -8.50 -4.88 8.74
C LEU A 210 -10.02 -4.91 8.64
N ASN A 211 -10.61 -4.47 7.53
CA ASN A 211 -12.05 -4.38 7.39
C ASN A 211 -12.72 -5.77 7.43
N PRO A 212 -13.55 -6.07 8.46
CA PRO A 212 -14.08 -7.41 8.71
C PRO A 212 -15.12 -7.87 7.68
N ARG A 213 -15.78 -6.95 6.95
CA ARG A 213 -16.77 -7.33 5.92
C ARG A 213 -16.18 -8.16 4.79
N LYS A 214 -14.85 -8.12 4.62
CA LYS A 214 -14.13 -8.94 3.64
C LYS A 214 -13.82 -10.35 4.16
N LEU A 215 -13.79 -10.55 5.47
CA LEU A 215 -13.60 -11.86 6.11
C LEU A 215 -14.90 -12.67 6.08
N GLU A 216 -16.06 -12.01 6.16
CA GLU A 216 -17.38 -12.66 6.16
C GLU A 216 -17.83 -13.12 4.76
N ALA A 217 -17.41 -12.46 3.69
CA ALA A 217 -17.82 -12.76 2.32
C ALA A 217 -17.14 -14.01 1.70
N MET A 218 -16.29 -14.71 2.45
CA MET A 218 -15.57 -15.92 2.01
C MET A 218 -15.98 -17.19 2.77
N ASN A 219 -16.98 -17.09 3.65
CA ASN A 219 -17.68 -18.22 4.29
C ASN A 219 -19.06 -18.41 3.64
#